data_AF-O67269-F1
#
_entry.id   AF-O67269-F1
#
_cell.length_a   1.000
_cell.length_b   1.000
_cell.length_c   1.000
_cell.angle_alpha   90.00
_cell.angle_beta   90.00
_cell.angle_gamma   90.00
#
_symmetry.space_group_name_H-M   'P 1'
#
loop_
_entity.id
_entity.type
_entity.pdbx_description
1 polymer ?
#
loop_
_entity_poly.entity_id
_entity_poly.type
_entity_poly.pdbx_seq_one_letter_code
_entity_poly.pdbx_strand_id
1 'polypeptide(L)'
;MRVFVDKKREAQEKLQRVLEEERHDIPKLISSLKKLMQEDPYYLESYVYLAEILENEGHIKEAEEILIDALNKAMELIKDEDGNLPDRLEWKYETNRHIIKAILEAGIMFWEVGDVDRALEVLKMLYKLDPEDPVGVRYYILAILEGMGFEEFELTFGKNGGYDTESLEKWFENHKEKLEEFIED
;
A
#
# COMPACT_ATOMS: atom_id res chain seq x y z
N MET A 1 -4.30 20.43 12.71
CA MET A 1 -4.92 19.15 12.34
C MET A 1 -5.69 19.29 11.03
N ARG A 2 -4.98 19.12 9.93
CA ARG A 2 -5.47 19.00 8.55
C ARG A 2 -5.78 17.54 8.29
N VAL A 3 -7.04 17.22 8.06
CA VAL A 3 -7.47 15.87 7.62
C VAL A 3 -7.62 15.91 6.10
N PHE A 4 -6.95 15.02 5.40
CA PHE A 4 -7.12 14.85 3.96
C PHE A 4 -8.28 13.90 3.67
N VAL A 5 -9.17 14.31 2.77
CA VAL A 5 -10.26 13.48 2.24
C VAL A 5 -10.31 13.70 0.74
N ASP A 6 -10.03 12.65 -0.03
CA ASP A 6 -10.09 12.73 -1.49
C ASP A 6 -11.54 12.88 -1.99
N LYS A 7 -11.69 13.38 -3.21
CA LYS A 7 -12.98 13.44 -3.91
C LYS A 7 -13.39 12.04 -4.38
N LYS A 8 -14.70 11.85 -4.60
CA LYS A 8 -15.19 10.68 -5.35
C LYS A 8 -14.63 10.71 -6.77
N ARG A 9 -14.15 9.57 -7.26
CA ARG A 9 -13.57 9.41 -8.60
C ARG A 9 -14.42 8.45 -9.41
N GLU A 10 -14.77 8.83 -10.64
CA GLU A 10 -15.53 7.96 -11.55
C GLU A 10 -14.76 6.69 -11.92
N ALA A 11 -13.42 6.76 -11.88
CA ALA A 11 -12.55 5.62 -12.16
C ALA A 11 -12.77 4.44 -11.20
N GLN A 12 -13.25 4.69 -9.97
CA GLN A 12 -13.57 3.63 -9.00
C GLN A 12 -14.66 2.68 -9.52
N GLU A 13 -15.78 3.22 -9.99
CA GLU A 13 -16.90 2.41 -10.52
C GLU A 13 -16.54 1.74 -11.86
N LYS A 14 -15.62 2.34 -12.64
CA LYS A 14 -15.10 1.73 -13.87
C LYS A 14 -14.15 0.58 -13.56
N LEU A 15 -13.24 0.76 -12.60
CA LEU A 15 -12.30 -0.27 -12.18
C LEU A 15 -13.02 -1.51 -11.69
N GLN A 16 -14.05 -1.36 -10.83
CA GLN A 16 -14.83 -2.49 -10.35
C GLN A 16 -15.39 -3.32 -11.51
N ARG A 17 -15.99 -2.68 -12.51
CA ARG A 17 -16.51 -3.37 -13.71
C ARG A 17 -15.43 -4.07 -14.50
N VAL A 18 -14.28 -3.41 -14.73
CA VAL A 18 -13.14 -4.00 -15.43
C VAL A 18 -12.65 -5.26 -14.71
N LEU A 19 -12.49 -5.22 -13.39
CA LEU A 19 -12.06 -6.38 -12.60
C LEU A 19 -13.09 -7.52 -12.64
N GLU A 20 -14.38 -7.20 -12.56
CA GLU A 20 -15.45 -8.21 -12.61
C GLU A 20 -15.53 -8.90 -13.98
N GLU A 21 -15.46 -8.12 -15.07
CA GLU A 21 -15.68 -8.59 -16.44
C GLU A 21 -14.42 -9.23 -17.06
N GLU A 22 -13.23 -8.77 -16.69
CA GLU A 22 -11.99 -9.05 -17.43
C GLU A 22 -10.97 -9.88 -16.64
N ARG A 23 -11.23 -10.27 -15.39
CA ARG A 23 -10.29 -11.05 -14.55
C ARG A 23 -9.74 -12.35 -15.15
N HIS A 24 -10.40 -12.92 -16.16
CA HIS A 24 -9.94 -14.16 -16.81
C HIS A 24 -9.20 -13.90 -18.14
N ASP A 25 -9.14 -12.66 -18.60
CA ASP A 25 -8.44 -12.22 -19.81
C ASP A 25 -7.38 -11.20 -19.40
N ILE A 26 -6.26 -11.70 -18.88
CA ILE A 26 -5.17 -10.88 -18.32
C ILE A 26 -4.66 -9.82 -19.31
N PRO A 27 -4.41 -10.14 -20.61
CA PRO A 27 -4.01 -9.12 -21.58
C PRO A 27 -5.03 -7.99 -21.75
N LYS A 28 -6.33 -8.33 -21.74
CA LYS A 28 -7.40 -7.32 -21.82
C LYS A 28 -7.46 -6.49 -20.53
N LEU A 29 -7.39 -7.14 -19.37
CA LEU A 29 -7.37 -6.49 -18.07
C LEU A 29 -6.23 -5.47 -17.95
N ILE A 30 -5.01 -5.85 -18.32
CA ILE A 30 -3.84 -4.94 -18.34
C ILE A 30 -4.12 -3.72 -19.24
N SER A 31 -4.66 -3.94 -20.44
CA SER A 31 -5.01 -2.86 -21.37
C SER A 31 -6.04 -1.90 -20.78
N SER A 32 -7.08 -2.44 -20.13
CA SER A 32 -8.13 -1.65 -19.48
C SER A 32 -7.61 -0.89 -18.26
N LEU A 33 -6.76 -1.48 -17.42
CA LEU A 33 -6.10 -0.80 -16.29
C LEU A 33 -5.25 0.38 -16.77
N LYS A 34 -4.41 0.17 -17.82
CA LYS A 34 -3.63 1.24 -18.44
C LYS A 34 -4.51 2.37 -18.98
N LYS A 35 -5.67 2.04 -19.55
CA LYS A 35 -6.64 3.04 -20.00
C LYS A 35 -7.24 3.82 -18.81
N LEU A 36 -7.58 3.15 -17.71
CA LEU A 36 -8.08 3.81 -16.50
C LEU A 36 -7.05 4.77 -15.90
N MET A 37 -5.77 4.38 -15.87
CA MET A 37 -4.68 5.27 -15.46
C MET A 37 -4.54 6.50 -16.36
N GLN A 38 -4.87 6.40 -17.65
CA GLN A 38 -4.90 7.57 -18.55
C GLN A 38 -6.14 8.44 -18.33
N GLU A 39 -7.29 7.85 -18.02
CA GLU A 39 -8.55 8.56 -17.77
C GLU A 39 -8.56 9.30 -16.43
N ASP A 40 -8.02 8.69 -15.37
CA ASP A 40 -7.81 9.32 -14.07
C ASP A 40 -6.43 8.93 -13.51
N PRO A 41 -5.37 9.69 -13.84
CA PRO A 41 -4.02 9.41 -13.37
C PRO A 41 -3.86 9.42 -11.85
N TYR A 42 -4.81 10.00 -11.12
CA TYR A 42 -4.76 10.15 -9.67
C TYR A 42 -5.73 9.20 -8.95
N TYR A 43 -6.31 8.22 -9.65
CA TYR A 43 -6.97 7.08 -9.01
C TYR A 43 -6.02 5.88 -8.94
N LEU A 44 -5.40 5.71 -7.78
CA LEU A 44 -4.17 4.93 -7.65
C LEU A 44 -4.42 3.41 -7.53
N GLU A 45 -5.66 2.99 -7.31
CA GLU A 45 -6.00 1.57 -7.22
C GLU A 45 -5.79 0.85 -8.57
N SER A 46 -5.91 1.57 -9.70
CA SER A 46 -5.57 0.98 -11.01
C SER A 46 -4.08 0.67 -11.16
N TYR A 47 -3.22 1.43 -10.49
CA TYR A 47 -1.78 1.19 -10.47
C TYR A 47 -1.45 -0.03 -9.63
N VAL A 48 -2.03 -0.12 -8.43
CA VAL A 48 -1.88 -1.25 -7.51
C VAL A 48 -2.24 -2.57 -8.19
N TYR A 49 -3.43 -2.65 -8.82
CA TYR A 49 -3.82 -3.87 -9.54
C TYR A 49 -2.91 -4.21 -10.72
N LEU A 50 -2.41 -3.21 -11.44
CA LEU A 50 -1.48 -3.45 -12.54
C LEU A 50 -0.14 -3.99 -12.02
N ALA A 51 0.38 -3.45 -10.93
CA ALA A 51 1.60 -3.92 -10.29
C ALA A 51 1.46 -5.37 -9.80
N GLU A 52 0.36 -5.70 -9.12
CA GLU A 52 0.07 -7.07 -8.65
C GLU A 52 0.05 -8.07 -9.82
N ILE A 53 -0.57 -7.72 -10.95
CA ILE A 53 -0.58 -8.58 -12.13
C ILE A 53 0.83 -8.76 -12.69
N LEU A 54 1.60 -7.68 -12.79
CA LEU A 54 2.97 -7.72 -13.30
C LEU A 54 3.88 -8.57 -12.40
N GLU A 55 3.78 -8.45 -11.08
CA GLU A 55 4.48 -9.30 -10.11
C GLU A 55 4.15 -10.78 -10.31
N ASN A 56 2.87 -11.11 -10.41
CA ASN A 56 2.40 -12.47 -10.64
C ASN A 56 2.89 -13.06 -11.99
N GLU A 57 3.11 -12.22 -13.00
CA GLU A 57 3.69 -12.61 -14.28
C GLU A 57 5.24 -12.59 -14.28
N GLY A 58 5.88 -12.23 -13.15
CA GLY A 58 7.33 -12.19 -12.98
C GLY A 58 8.01 -10.91 -13.48
N HIS A 59 7.23 -9.88 -13.80
CA HIS A 59 7.69 -8.57 -14.27
C HIS A 59 8.01 -7.61 -13.11
N ILE A 60 8.83 -8.06 -12.15
CA ILE A 60 9.10 -7.37 -10.87
C ILE A 60 9.53 -5.91 -11.06
N LYS A 61 10.44 -5.64 -12.01
CA LYS A 61 10.92 -4.27 -12.28
C LYS A 61 9.82 -3.34 -12.81
N GLU A 62 8.93 -3.86 -13.65
CA GLU A 62 7.83 -3.07 -14.18
C GLU A 62 6.81 -2.78 -13.08
N ALA A 63 6.54 -3.73 -12.18
CA ALA A 63 5.69 -3.52 -11.02
C ALA A 63 6.27 -2.47 -10.06
N GLU A 64 7.57 -2.54 -9.78
CA GLU A 64 8.29 -1.52 -8.98
C GLU A 64 8.11 -0.13 -9.59
N GLU A 65 8.31 0.03 -10.91
CA GLU A 65 8.12 1.32 -11.59
C GLU A 65 6.68 1.85 -11.48
N ILE A 66 5.68 0.96 -11.58
CA ILE A 66 4.26 1.31 -11.43
C ILE A 66 3.95 1.77 -10.00
N LEU A 67 4.45 1.07 -8.98
CA LEU A 67 4.23 1.42 -7.57
C LEU A 67 4.98 2.69 -7.17
N ILE A 68 6.17 2.94 -7.73
CA ILE A 68 6.89 4.20 -7.54
C ILE A 68 6.10 5.38 -8.13
N ASP A 69 5.53 5.23 -9.33
CA ASP A 69 4.66 6.28 -9.90
C ASP A 69 3.42 6.48 -9.02
N ALA A 70 2.78 5.40 -8.56
CA ALA A 70 1.63 5.48 -7.67
C ALA A 70 1.96 6.21 -6.35
N LEU A 71 3.10 5.91 -5.73
CA LEU A 71 3.58 6.58 -4.52
C LEU A 71 3.84 8.07 -4.76
N ASN A 72 4.50 8.42 -5.87
CA ASN A 72 4.75 9.82 -6.22
C ASN A 72 3.43 10.60 -6.38
N LYS A 73 2.45 10.02 -7.07
CA LYS A 73 1.12 10.63 -7.23
C LYS A 73 0.34 10.70 -5.92
N ALA A 74 0.48 9.69 -5.05
CA ALA A 74 -0.09 9.75 -3.71
C ALA A 74 0.47 10.96 -2.94
N MET A 75 1.78 11.18 -3.01
CA MET A 75 2.43 12.33 -2.38
C MET A 75 1.99 13.66 -2.98
N GLU A 76 1.83 13.75 -4.30
CA GLU A 76 1.28 14.93 -4.97
C GLU A 76 -0.16 15.24 -4.52
N LEU A 77 -0.98 14.20 -4.29
CA LEU A 77 -2.37 14.39 -3.86
C LEU A 77 -2.48 14.91 -2.44
N ILE A 78 -1.70 14.33 -1.51
CA ILE A 78 -1.94 14.56 -0.09
C ILE A 78 -1.18 15.76 0.46
N LYS A 79 -0.10 16.20 -0.20
CA LYS A 79 0.68 17.37 0.22
C LYS A 79 -0.06 18.68 -0.09
N ASP A 80 0.13 19.69 0.75
CA ASP A 80 -0.36 21.05 0.47
C ASP A 80 0.59 21.81 -0.47
N GLU A 81 0.25 23.06 -0.76
CA GLU A 81 1.03 23.96 -1.61
C GLU A 81 2.45 24.20 -1.09
N ASP A 82 2.67 24.05 0.21
CA ASP A 82 3.97 24.19 0.88
C ASP A 82 4.74 22.85 0.95
N GLY A 83 4.16 21.76 0.44
CA GLY A 83 4.77 20.43 0.43
C GLY A 83 4.60 19.62 1.72
N ASN A 84 3.79 20.10 2.67
CA ASN A 84 3.57 19.45 3.96
C ASN A 84 2.52 18.33 3.83
N LEU A 85 2.76 17.19 4.50
CA LEU A 85 1.79 16.10 4.64
C LEU A 85 0.58 16.51 5.51
N PRO A 86 -0.58 15.86 5.37
CA PRO A 86 -1.71 16.13 6.25
C PRO A 86 -1.42 15.55 7.63
N ASP A 87 -2.11 16.05 8.65
CA ASP A 87 -2.03 15.43 9.98
C ASP A 87 -2.74 14.06 10.01
N ARG A 88 -3.69 13.83 9.09
CA ARG A 88 -4.48 12.60 8.99
C ARG A 88 -4.82 12.20 7.55
N LEU A 89 -4.67 10.91 7.25
CA LEU A 89 -5.15 10.22 6.05
C LEU A 89 -5.86 8.93 6.47
N GLU A 90 -7.13 9.04 6.87
CA GLU A 90 -7.81 7.95 7.58
C GLU A 90 -8.50 6.96 6.64
N TRP A 91 -8.37 5.66 6.92
CA TRP A 91 -8.96 4.55 6.15
C TRP A 91 -10.49 4.54 6.12
N LYS A 92 -11.11 5.13 7.16
CA LYS A 92 -12.58 5.23 7.28
C LYS A 92 -13.22 5.98 6.12
N TYR A 93 -12.48 6.86 5.44
CA TYR A 93 -12.93 7.51 4.23
C TYR A 93 -12.66 6.62 3.03
N GLU A 94 -13.72 6.11 2.41
CA GLU A 94 -13.61 5.23 1.24
C GLU A 94 -12.79 5.87 0.10
N THR A 95 -12.95 7.17 -0.11
CA THR A 95 -12.21 7.93 -1.13
C THR A 95 -10.71 8.02 -0.86
N ASN A 96 -10.24 7.79 0.38
CA ASN A 96 -8.81 7.75 0.69
C ASN A 96 -8.18 6.38 0.44
N ARG A 97 -8.97 5.30 0.36
CA ARG A 97 -8.44 3.93 0.40
C ARG A 97 -7.50 3.62 -0.76
N HIS A 98 -7.77 4.15 -1.96
CA HIS A 98 -6.86 3.95 -3.10
C HIS A 98 -5.48 4.57 -2.88
N ILE A 99 -5.42 5.70 -2.17
CA ILE A 99 -4.17 6.38 -1.81
C ILE A 99 -3.42 5.59 -0.73
N ILE A 100 -4.14 5.17 0.32
CA ILE A 100 -3.57 4.39 1.43
C ILE A 100 -3.00 3.07 0.91
N LYS A 101 -3.74 2.36 0.04
CA LYS A 101 -3.26 1.13 -0.60
C LYS A 101 -2.01 1.39 -1.43
N ALA A 102 -2.00 2.41 -2.29
CA ALA A 102 -0.82 2.71 -3.10
C ALA A 102 0.45 2.99 -2.27
N ILE A 103 0.31 3.71 -1.15
CA ILE A 103 1.42 3.96 -0.22
C ILE A 103 1.85 2.66 0.47
N LEU A 104 0.90 1.84 0.93
CA LEU A 104 1.17 0.57 1.60
C LEU A 104 1.92 -0.39 0.67
N GLU A 105 1.40 -0.63 -0.54
CA GLU A 105 1.99 -1.55 -1.51
C GLU A 105 3.40 -1.09 -1.94
N ALA A 106 3.63 0.21 -2.09
CA ALA A 106 4.97 0.71 -2.36
C ALA A 106 5.94 0.45 -1.20
N GLY A 107 5.48 0.59 0.05
CA GLY A 107 6.28 0.26 1.25
C GLY A 107 6.61 -1.23 1.34
N ILE A 108 5.63 -2.10 1.04
CA ILE A 108 5.82 -3.56 1.00
C ILE A 108 6.79 -3.93 -0.13
N MET A 109 6.62 -3.38 -1.33
CA MET A 109 7.52 -3.63 -2.45
C MET A 109 8.98 -3.24 -2.12
N PHE A 110 9.21 -2.09 -1.47
CA PHE A 110 10.56 -1.72 -1.03
C PHE A 110 11.17 -2.76 -0.08
N TRP A 111 10.36 -3.32 0.83
CA TRP A 111 10.81 -4.38 1.71
C TRP A 111 11.12 -5.67 0.96
N GLU A 112 10.27 -6.06 0.01
CA GLU A 112 10.45 -7.26 -0.83
C GLU A 112 11.75 -7.20 -1.64
N VAL A 113 12.07 -6.04 -2.23
CA VAL A 113 13.33 -5.85 -2.99
C VAL A 113 14.55 -5.61 -2.11
N GLY A 114 14.38 -5.63 -0.78
CA GLY A 114 15.45 -5.50 0.22
C GLY A 114 15.86 -4.06 0.54
N ASP A 115 15.13 -3.06 0.07
CA ASP A 115 15.34 -1.66 0.43
C ASP A 115 14.61 -1.31 1.74
N VAL A 116 15.17 -1.86 2.81
CA VAL A 116 14.63 -1.76 4.17
C VAL A 116 14.48 -0.31 4.64
N ASP A 117 15.43 0.57 4.28
CA ASP A 117 15.39 1.97 4.70
C ASP A 117 14.18 2.71 4.08
N ARG A 118 13.97 2.56 2.76
CA ARG A 118 12.80 3.17 2.10
C ARG A 118 11.49 2.54 2.55
N ALA A 119 11.46 1.22 2.78
CA ALA A 119 10.29 0.55 3.31
C ALA A 119 9.87 1.15 4.66
N LEU A 120 10.82 1.25 5.61
CA LEU A 120 10.56 1.83 6.93
C LEU A 120 10.14 3.29 6.85
N GLU A 121 10.75 4.10 5.97
CA GLU A 121 10.36 5.51 5.78
C GLU A 121 8.88 5.63 5.36
N VAL A 122 8.49 4.89 4.32
CA VAL A 122 7.13 4.93 3.76
C VAL A 122 6.11 4.36 4.73
N LEU A 123 6.39 3.20 5.33
CA LEU A 123 5.48 2.55 6.27
C LEU A 123 5.33 3.38 7.55
N LYS A 124 6.41 3.94 8.10
CA LYS A 124 6.34 4.86 9.26
C LYS A 124 5.52 6.10 8.95
N MET A 125 5.70 6.69 7.76
CA MET A 125 4.89 7.82 7.32
C MET A 125 3.40 7.44 7.29
N LEU A 126 3.05 6.29 6.68
CA LEU A 126 1.67 5.84 6.59
C LEU A 126 1.05 5.58 7.98
N TYR A 127 1.80 4.93 8.88
CA TYR A 127 1.37 4.71 10.26
C TYR A 127 1.09 6.02 11.01
N LYS A 128 1.95 7.04 10.85
CA LYS A 128 1.75 8.35 11.49
C LYS A 128 0.48 9.08 10.98
N LEU A 129 0.07 8.82 9.73
CA LEU A 129 -1.12 9.42 9.13
C LEU A 129 -2.44 8.80 9.62
N ASP A 130 -2.44 7.54 10.06
CA ASP A 130 -3.60 6.88 10.69
C ASP A 130 -3.14 5.90 11.81
N PRO A 131 -2.87 6.40 13.03
CA PRO A 131 -2.33 5.59 14.13
C PRO A 131 -3.26 4.51 14.67
N GLU A 132 -4.56 4.55 14.33
CA GLU A 132 -5.46 3.43 14.59
C GLU A 132 -5.08 2.19 13.78
N ASP A 133 -4.28 2.40 12.72
CA ASP A 133 -3.66 1.39 11.88
C ASP A 133 -4.61 0.26 11.45
N PRO A 134 -5.74 0.58 10.81
CA PRO A 134 -6.73 -0.41 10.39
C PRO A 134 -6.22 -1.30 9.25
N VAL A 135 -5.12 -0.92 8.58
CA VAL A 135 -4.49 -1.70 7.50
C VAL A 135 -3.30 -2.53 7.98
N GLY A 136 -2.92 -2.44 9.27
CA GLY A 136 -1.93 -3.32 9.87
C GLY A 136 -0.47 -3.01 9.52
N VAL A 137 -0.14 -1.75 9.19
CA VAL A 137 1.23 -1.30 8.90
C VAL A 137 2.21 -1.65 10.02
N ARG A 138 1.74 -1.65 11.28
CA ARG A 138 2.55 -1.99 12.45
C ARG A 138 3.22 -3.36 12.37
N TYR A 139 2.58 -4.34 11.72
CA TYR A 139 3.13 -5.68 11.59
C TYR A 139 4.33 -5.69 10.65
N TYR A 140 4.23 -4.99 9.52
CA TYR A 140 5.30 -4.87 8.55
C TYR A 140 6.50 -4.11 9.12
N ILE A 141 6.26 -2.97 9.79
CA ILE A 141 7.33 -2.22 10.44
C ILE A 141 8.04 -3.10 11.47
N LEU A 142 7.29 -3.77 12.35
CA LEU A 142 7.89 -4.61 13.39
C LEU A 142 8.71 -5.76 12.78
N ALA A 143 8.20 -6.41 11.72
CA ALA A 143 8.90 -7.50 11.04
C ALA A 143 10.25 -7.03 10.51
N ILE A 144 10.27 -5.86 9.85
CA ILE A 144 11.50 -5.26 9.35
C ILE A 144 12.47 -4.93 10.50
N LEU A 145 11.98 -4.35 11.61
CA LEU A 145 12.81 -4.05 12.79
C LEU A 145 13.36 -5.32 13.48
N GLU A 146 12.70 -6.46 13.30
CA GLU A 146 13.16 -7.78 13.77
C GLU A 146 14.16 -8.44 12.81
N GLY A 147 14.40 -7.84 11.65
CA GLY A 147 15.25 -8.39 10.60
C GLY A 147 14.58 -9.50 9.79
N MET A 148 13.26 -9.62 9.85
CA MET A 148 12.48 -10.57 9.05
C MET A 148 12.39 -10.08 7.61
N GLY A 149 12.66 -10.97 6.65
CA GLY A 149 12.42 -10.70 5.23
C GLY A 149 10.93 -10.82 4.87
N PHE A 150 10.49 -10.20 3.77
CA PHE A 150 9.09 -10.28 3.32
C PHE A 150 8.62 -11.74 3.11
N GLU A 151 9.42 -12.56 2.40
CA GLU A 151 9.08 -13.97 2.17
C GLU A 151 8.99 -14.76 3.48
N GLU A 152 9.88 -14.49 4.44
CA GLU A 152 9.83 -15.12 5.76
C GLU A 152 8.56 -14.73 6.52
N PHE A 153 8.17 -13.45 6.46
CA PHE A 153 6.95 -12.95 7.07
C PHE A 153 5.70 -13.63 6.47
N GLU A 154 5.61 -13.67 5.14
CA GLU A 154 4.52 -14.31 4.42
C GLU A 154 4.44 -15.81 4.72
N LEU A 155 5.57 -16.52 4.80
CA LEU A 155 5.59 -17.93 5.18
C LEU A 155 5.22 -18.18 6.65
N THR A 156 5.57 -17.24 7.54
CA THR A 156 5.34 -17.36 8.98
C THR A 156 3.90 -17.08 9.35
N PHE A 157 3.33 -16.02 8.77
CA PHE A 157 2.01 -15.52 9.16
C PHE A 157 0.95 -15.73 8.08
N GLY A 158 1.30 -16.06 6.84
CA GLY A 158 0.34 -16.30 5.76
C GLY A 158 -0.53 -17.54 5.99
N LYS A 159 -1.84 -17.42 5.75
CA LYS A 159 -2.83 -18.48 5.91
C LYS A 159 -4.07 -18.24 5.04
N ASN A 160 -4.34 -19.18 4.12
CA ASN A 160 -5.53 -19.18 3.25
C ASN A 160 -5.78 -17.87 2.46
N GLY A 161 -4.71 -17.23 1.96
CA GLY A 161 -4.82 -15.97 1.21
C GLY A 161 -5.02 -14.72 2.07
N GLY A 162 -4.76 -14.82 3.38
CA GLY A 162 -4.63 -13.69 4.30
C GLY A 162 -3.62 -14.04 5.38
N TYR A 163 -3.76 -13.48 6.58
CA TYR A 163 -2.88 -13.78 7.72
C TYR A 163 -3.55 -14.62 8.80
N ASP A 164 -2.75 -15.43 9.49
CA ASP A 164 -3.11 -16.07 10.74
C ASP A 164 -3.14 -15.04 11.87
N THR A 165 -4.25 -14.30 11.93
CA THR A 165 -4.44 -13.19 12.87
C THR A 165 -4.07 -13.53 14.31
N GLU A 166 -4.43 -14.72 14.82
CA GLU A 166 -4.08 -15.12 16.19
C GLU A 166 -2.56 -15.18 16.40
N SER A 167 -1.84 -15.81 15.46
CA SER A 167 -0.38 -15.94 15.52
C SER A 167 0.31 -14.59 15.35
N LEU A 168 -0.18 -13.75 14.43
CA LEU A 168 0.36 -12.43 14.13
C LEU A 168 0.18 -11.45 15.30
N GLU A 169 -1.03 -11.37 15.87
CA GLU A 169 -1.33 -10.53 17.04
C GLU A 169 -0.50 -10.97 18.25
N LYS A 170 -0.40 -12.28 18.49
CA LYS A 170 0.39 -12.82 19.60
C LYS A 170 1.87 -12.48 19.44
N TRP A 171 2.42 -12.60 18.24
CA TRP A 171 3.81 -12.20 17.99
C TRP A 171 3.98 -10.69 18.22
N PHE A 172 3.10 -9.86 17.65
CA PHE A 172 3.14 -8.42 17.82
C PHE A 172 3.15 -7.99 19.29
N GLU A 173 2.22 -8.49 20.10
CA GLU A 173 2.12 -8.13 21.52
C GLU A 173 3.37 -8.48 22.33
N ASN A 174 4.12 -9.50 21.92
CA ASN A 174 5.37 -9.90 22.59
C ASN A 174 6.59 -9.06 22.15
N HIS A 175 6.48 -8.30 21.06
CA HIS A 175 7.63 -7.64 20.42
C HIS A 175 7.43 -6.13 20.16
N LYS A 176 6.24 -5.58 20.42
CA LYS A 176 5.86 -4.19 20.09
C LYS A 176 6.71 -3.09 20.69
N GLU A 177 7.47 -3.35 21.76
CA GLU A 177 8.37 -2.34 22.38
C GLU A 177 9.34 -1.75 21.34
N LYS A 178 9.86 -2.56 20.40
CA LYS A 178 10.72 -2.08 19.31
C LYS A 178 10.02 -1.09 18.38
N LEU A 179 8.73 -1.32 18.11
CA LEU A 179 7.94 -0.40 17.29
C LEU A 179 7.72 0.91 18.05
N GLU A 180 7.38 0.85 19.34
CA GLU A 180 7.15 2.04 20.17
C GLU A 180 8.37 2.96 20.17
N GLU A 181 9.57 2.40 20.42
CA GLU A 181 10.84 3.13 20.33
C GLU A 181 11.05 3.75 18.94
N PHE A 182 10.82 2.97 17.87
CA PHE A 182 11.03 3.44 16.50
C PHE A 182 10.06 4.55 16.07
N ILE A 183 8.82 4.57 16.58
CA ILE A 183 7.83 5.59 16.20
C ILE A 183 8.12 6.94 16.88
N GLU A 184 8.67 6.91 18.10
CA GLU A 184 9.02 8.09 18.90
C GLU A 184 10.24 8.86 18.36
N ASP A 185 11.18 8.15 17.71
CA ASP A 185 12.32 8.74 16.99
C ASP A 185 11.90 9.54 15.73
#